data_AF-G5A1L7-F1
#
_entry.id   AF-G5A1L7-F1
#
_cell.length_a   1.000
_cell.length_b   1.000
_cell.length_c   1.000
_cell.angle_alpha   90.00
_cell.angle_beta   90.00
_cell.angle_gamma   90.00
#
_symmetry.space_group_name_H-M   'P 1'
#
loop_
_entity.id
_entity.type
_entity.pdbx_description
1 polymer ?
#
loop_
_entity_poly.entity_id
_entity_poly.type
_entity_poly.pdbx_seq_one_letter_code
_entity_poly.pdbx_strand_id
1 'polypeptide(L)'
;MAVAMINAKTTELDWDQVMQTPRGQVVPVYKATEAEWDAYVYSELQKLNSTSMEWIDGEIFIVERPSYEHDRFGLTFRWFITHDHPVMPFLLAHASPLYPGDRLPVQAPKPVIAPLTTVEFNSRLLLGLEPDAALSTQFPDALPIDLYKVLKEAGHDLGI
;
A
#
# COMPACT_ATOMS: atom_id res chain seq x y z
N MET A 1 13.07 20.88 -1.37
CA MET A 1 12.52 21.74 -0.31
C MET A 1 11.26 21.11 0.30
N ALA A 2 10.27 20.73 -0.54
CA ALA A 2 9.05 20.03 -0.10
C ALA A 2 9.31 18.80 0.78
N VAL A 3 10.22 17.90 0.37
CA VAL A 3 10.58 16.70 1.15
C VAL A 3 11.01 17.04 2.58
N ALA A 4 11.84 18.08 2.75
CA ALA A 4 12.29 18.51 4.07
C ALA A 4 11.15 19.08 4.92
N MET A 5 10.21 19.80 4.31
CA MET A 5 9.04 20.36 5.00
C MET A 5 8.08 19.27 5.48
N ILE A 6 7.76 18.30 4.62
CA ILE A 6 6.91 17.16 4.98
C ILE A 6 7.58 16.35 6.11
N ASN A 7 8.88 16.05 5.98
CA ASN A 7 9.64 15.38 7.03
C ASN A 7 9.64 16.14 8.37
N ALA A 8 9.74 17.47 8.33
CA ALA A 8 9.68 18.30 9.52
C ALA A 8 8.29 18.17 10.17
N LYS A 9 7.21 18.31 9.39
CA LYS A 9 5.83 18.21 9.88
C LYS A 9 5.51 16.85 10.49
N THR A 10 5.96 15.78 9.83
CA THR A 10 5.88 14.42 10.37
C THR A 10 6.61 14.26 11.71
N THR A 11 7.75 14.95 11.89
CA THR A 11 8.50 14.92 13.16
C THR A 11 7.80 15.72 14.27
N GLU A 12 7.01 16.73 13.92
CA GLU A 12 6.27 17.59 14.85
C GLU A 12 4.96 16.99 15.37
N LEU A 13 4.49 15.86 14.80
CA LEU A 13 3.25 15.20 15.21
C LEU A 13 3.35 14.66 16.64
N ASP A 14 2.23 14.69 17.36
CA ASP A 14 2.06 13.93 18.60
C ASP A 14 1.85 12.45 18.25
N TRP A 15 2.95 11.69 18.27
CA TRP A 15 2.95 10.28 17.88
C TRP A 15 2.15 9.38 18.82
N ASP A 16 2.03 9.74 20.10
CA ASP A 16 1.19 8.99 21.04
C ASP A 16 -0.28 9.11 20.63
N GLN A 17 -0.72 10.31 20.23
CA GLN A 17 -2.06 10.52 19.70
C GLN A 17 -2.25 9.84 18.33
N VAL A 18 -1.28 9.93 17.42
CA VAL A 18 -1.34 9.27 16.11
C VAL A 18 -1.56 7.77 16.27
N MET A 19 -0.81 7.10 17.15
CA MET A 19 -0.92 5.66 17.35
C MET A 19 -2.23 5.23 18.04
N GLN A 20 -2.85 6.13 18.81
CA GLN A 20 -4.16 5.94 19.42
C GLN A 20 -5.34 6.25 18.48
N THR A 21 -5.08 6.79 17.29
CA THR A 21 -6.13 7.12 16.32
C THR A 21 -6.91 5.84 15.94
N PRO A 22 -8.25 5.84 16.08
CA PRO A 22 -9.07 4.70 15.68
C PRO A 22 -8.86 4.30 14.23
N ARG A 23 -8.90 3.00 13.94
CA ARG A 23 -8.81 2.50 12.55
C ARG A 23 -9.93 3.13 11.70
N GLY A 24 -9.58 3.57 10.50
CA GLY A 24 -10.49 4.25 9.58
C GLY A 24 -10.62 5.77 9.81
N GLN A 25 -9.90 6.33 10.78
CA GLN A 25 -9.71 7.77 10.90
C GLN A 25 -8.34 8.18 10.34
N VAL A 26 -8.31 9.36 9.71
CA VAL A 26 -7.09 9.92 9.11
C VAL A 26 -6.52 11.02 10.01
N VAL A 27 -5.20 11.19 10.01
CA VAL A 27 -4.52 12.27 10.74
C VAL A 27 -3.94 13.28 9.73
N PRO A 28 -4.34 14.56 9.77
CA PRO A 28 -3.77 15.57 8.87
C PRO A 28 -2.29 15.83 9.21
N VAL A 29 -1.45 15.97 8.18
CA VAL A 29 0.00 16.20 8.33
C VAL A 29 0.38 17.58 7.83
N TYR A 30 0.11 17.86 6.55
CA TYR A 30 0.59 19.07 5.90
C TYR A 30 -0.17 19.40 4.63
N LYS A 31 -0.45 20.69 4.39
CA LYS A 31 -0.97 21.18 3.12
C LYS A 31 0.15 21.23 2.09
N ALA A 32 -0.02 20.51 1.00
CA ALA A 32 0.96 20.37 -0.07
C ALA A 32 0.25 20.30 -1.42
N THR A 33 0.91 20.78 -2.45
CA THR A 33 0.48 20.54 -3.84
C THR A 33 0.76 19.08 -4.23
N GLU A 34 0.07 18.58 -5.25
CA GLU A 34 0.30 17.24 -5.80
C GLU A 34 1.77 17.04 -6.21
N ALA A 35 2.38 18.03 -6.85
CA ALA A 35 3.80 17.98 -7.24
C ALA A 35 4.76 17.88 -6.04
N GLU A 36 4.42 18.48 -4.90
CA GLU A 36 5.20 18.37 -3.67
C GLU A 36 5.04 17.00 -3.01
N TRP A 37 3.83 16.42 -3.10
CA TRP A 37 3.56 15.06 -2.69
C TRP A 37 4.32 14.04 -3.55
N ASP A 38 4.26 14.16 -4.88
CA ASP A 38 5.02 13.29 -5.79
C ASP A 38 6.52 13.35 -5.50
N ALA A 39 7.05 14.56 -5.30
CA ALA A 39 8.45 14.74 -4.94
C ALA A 39 8.82 14.04 -3.61
N TYR A 40 7.87 13.90 -2.68
CA TYR A 40 8.04 13.13 -1.44
C TYR A 40 7.97 11.62 -1.67
N VAL A 41 6.94 11.15 -2.38
CA VAL A 41 6.73 9.72 -2.70
C VAL A 41 7.93 9.10 -3.38
N TYR A 42 8.55 9.82 -4.32
CA TYR A 42 9.72 9.35 -5.06
C TYR A 42 11.06 9.65 -4.37
N SER A 43 11.05 10.18 -3.15
CA SER A 43 12.27 10.50 -2.42
C SER A 43 12.76 9.30 -1.59
N GLU A 44 14.07 9.03 -1.67
CA GLU A 44 14.78 8.13 -0.74
C GLU A 44 14.94 8.75 0.66
N LEU A 45 14.55 10.01 0.86
CA LEU A 45 14.72 10.74 2.11
C LEU A 45 13.45 10.79 2.96
N GLN A 46 12.46 9.94 2.68
CA GLN A 46 11.23 9.85 3.47
C GLN A 46 11.53 9.47 4.92
N LYS A 47 11.10 10.30 5.88
CA LYS A 47 11.16 9.93 7.31
C LYS A 47 10.00 9.04 7.74
N LEU A 48 8.84 9.23 7.12
CA LEU A 48 7.69 8.32 7.25
C LEU A 48 7.37 7.79 5.86
N ASN A 49 7.18 6.47 5.76
CA ASN A 49 6.87 5.84 4.50
C ASN A 49 5.54 6.35 3.94
N SER A 50 5.56 6.82 2.69
CA SER A 50 4.37 7.26 1.96
C SER A 50 3.31 6.18 1.83
N THR A 51 3.64 4.89 2.03
CA THR A 51 2.63 3.81 2.08
C THR A 51 1.60 3.95 3.19
N SER A 52 1.91 4.72 4.25
CA SER A 52 0.96 4.99 5.34
C SER A 52 0.19 6.31 5.14
N MET A 53 0.42 7.01 4.03
CA MET A 53 -0.02 8.37 3.81
C MET A 53 -0.71 8.54 2.46
N GLU A 54 -1.62 9.51 2.35
CA GLU A 54 -2.24 9.88 1.08
C GLU A 54 -2.34 11.40 0.95
N TRP A 55 -2.24 11.87 -0.29
CA TRP A 55 -2.61 13.23 -0.64
C TRP A 55 -4.06 13.27 -1.11
N ILE A 56 -4.88 14.07 -0.43
CA ILE A 56 -6.30 14.22 -0.70
C ILE A 56 -6.60 15.72 -0.80
N ASP A 57 -6.99 16.18 -1.98
CA ASP A 57 -7.48 17.55 -2.22
C ASP A 57 -6.57 18.67 -1.66
N GLY A 58 -5.24 18.55 -1.83
CA GLY A 58 -4.27 19.58 -1.41
C GLY A 58 -3.71 19.42 0.01
N GLU A 59 -4.00 18.32 0.68
CA GLU A 59 -3.50 18.03 2.02
C GLU A 59 -3.07 16.57 2.16
N ILE A 60 -1.96 16.36 2.86
CA ILE A 60 -1.40 15.04 3.15
C ILE A 60 -1.95 14.55 4.48
N PHE A 61 -2.41 13.31 4.50
CA PHE A 61 -2.94 12.62 5.68
C PHE A 61 -2.17 11.32 5.94
N ILE A 62 -2.04 10.94 7.21
CA ILE A 62 -1.77 9.55 7.60
C ILE A 62 -3.11 8.82 7.55
N VAL A 63 -3.24 7.86 6.66
CA VAL A 63 -4.48 7.08 6.45
C VAL A 63 -4.44 5.73 7.13
N GLU A 64 -3.24 5.24 7.42
CA GLU A 64 -3.00 3.99 8.11
C GLU A 64 -1.93 4.17 9.17
N ARG A 65 -2.07 3.47 10.30
CA ARG A 65 -1.11 3.57 11.40
C ARG A 65 0.23 2.95 10.95
N PRO A 66 1.32 3.72 10.99
CA PRO A 66 2.64 3.18 10.68
C PRO A 66 2.98 2.12 11.72
N SER A 67 3.23 0.90 11.27
CA SER A 67 3.64 -0.20 12.14
C SER A 67 4.66 -1.05 11.41
N TYR A 68 5.68 -1.50 12.13
CA TYR A 68 6.73 -2.32 11.55
C TYR A 68 6.16 -3.64 11.01
N GLU A 69 5.18 -4.21 11.69
CA GLU A 69 4.46 -5.41 11.26
C GLU A 69 3.65 -5.16 9.98
N HIS A 70 3.00 -4.00 9.87
CA HIS A 70 2.25 -3.62 8.68
C HIS A 70 3.17 -3.41 7.48
N ASP A 71 4.25 -2.65 7.64
CA ASP A 71 5.26 -2.46 6.61
C ASP A 71 5.87 -3.80 6.18
N ARG A 72 6.18 -4.68 7.15
CA ARG A 72 6.74 -6.00 6.84
C ARG A 72 5.74 -6.86 6.08
N PHE A 73 4.48 -6.87 6.50
CA PHE A 73 3.42 -7.58 5.79
C PHE A 73 3.25 -7.04 4.37
N GLY A 74 3.21 -5.72 4.19
CA GLY A 74 3.09 -5.09 2.87
C GLY A 74 4.26 -5.42 1.94
N LEU A 75 5.49 -5.41 2.46
CA LEU A 75 6.68 -5.82 1.71
C LEU A 75 6.64 -7.30 1.31
N THR A 76 6.28 -8.19 2.23
CA THR A 76 6.17 -9.63 1.96
C THR A 76 5.02 -9.91 0.99
N PHE A 77 3.88 -9.25 1.15
CA PHE A 77 2.75 -9.34 0.21
C PHE A 77 3.16 -8.90 -1.18
N ARG A 78 3.83 -7.74 -1.30
CA ARG A 78 4.39 -7.26 -2.56
C ARG A 78 5.33 -8.29 -3.16
N TRP A 79 6.23 -8.87 -2.37
CA TRP A 79 7.14 -9.92 -2.85
C TRP A 79 6.38 -11.13 -3.40
N PHE A 80 5.37 -11.64 -2.68
CA PHE A 80 4.51 -12.74 -3.14
C PHE A 80 3.85 -12.45 -4.49
N ILE A 81 3.21 -11.29 -4.65
CA ILE A 81 2.53 -10.97 -5.90
C ILE A 81 3.51 -10.70 -7.05
N THR A 82 4.74 -10.29 -6.75
CA THR A 82 5.73 -9.90 -7.77
C THR A 82 6.69 -11.00 -8.18
N HIS A 83 7.03 -11.91 -7.26
CA HIS A 83 8.01 -12.97 -7.48
C HIS A 83 7.34 -14.33 -7.71
N ASP A 84 6.34 -14.68 -6.88
CA ASP A 84 5.66 -15.98 -6.98
C ASP A 84 4.55 -15.97 -8.03
N HIS A 85 4.17 -14.80 -8.56
CA HIS A 85 3.14 -14.65 -9.58
C HIS A 85 3.68 -13.88 -10.81
N PRO A 86 3.18 -14.13 -12.04
CA PRO A 86 3.62 -13.46 -13.28
C PRO A 86 3.38 -11.93 -13.36
N VAL A 87 3.03 -11.26 -12.26
CA VAL A 87 2.70 -9.83 -12.22
C VAL A 87 3.89 -8.96 -12.64
N MET A 88 5.09 -9.15 -12.09
CA MET A 88 6.22 -8.28 -12.47
C MET A 88 6.68 -8.45 -13.91
N PRO A 89 6.86 -9.68 -14.44
CA PRO A 89 7.14 -9.85 -15.86
C PRO A 89 6.12 -9.13 -16.76
N PHE A 90 4.85 -9.13 -16.37
CA PHE A 90 3.80 -8.41 -17.09
C PHE A 90 3.95 -6.89 -16.97
N LEU A 91 4.08 -6.35 -15.76
CA LEU A 91 4.19 -4.90 -15.52
C LEU A 91 5.44 -4.30 -16.18
N LEU A 92 6.57 -5.02 -16.18
CA LEU A 92 7.81 -4.61 -16.86
C LEU A 92 7.63 -4.52 -18.38
N ALA A 93 6.75 -5.35 -18.96
CA ALA A 93 6.52 -5.37 -20.40
C ALA A 93 5.47 -4.35 -20.88
N HIS A 94 4.58 -3.87 -20.00
CA HIS A 94 3.39 -3.10 -20.42
C HIS A 94 3.26 -1.70 -19.79
N ALA A 95 4.19 -1.30 -18.92
CA ALA A 95 4.15 -0.06 -18.12
C ALA A 95 2.93 0.01 -17.18
N SER A 96 3.16 0.43 -15.94
CA SER A 96 2.12 0.47 -14.91
C SER A 96 1.25 1.72 -15.07
N PRO A 97 -0.08 1.61 -15.22
CA PRO A 97 -0.95 2.75 -15.02
C PRO A 97 -1.03 3.02 -13.51
N LEU A 98 -0.61 4.21 -13.10
CA LEU A 98 -0.91 4.76 -11.77
C LEU A 98 -2.41 5.03 -11.71
N TYR A 99 -3.10 4.48 -10.71
CA TYR A 99 -4.49 4.83 -10.46
C TYR A 99 -4.57 6.26 -9.91
N PRO A 100 -5.39 7.15 -10.49
CA PRO A 100 -5.63 8.48 -9.93
C PRO A 100 -6.36 8.38 -8.59
N GLY A 101 -6.00 9.27 -7.68
CA GLY A 101 -6.44 9.32 -6.27
C GLY A 101 -7.90 9.68 -6.09
N ASP A 102 -8.79 8.71 -6.27
CA ASP A 102 -10.12 8.78 -5.69
C ASP A 102 -10.04 8.52 -4.18
N ARG A 103 -10.92 9.17 -3.41
CA ARG A 103 -11.08 8.90 -1.97
C ARG A 103 -11.17 7.40 -1.72
N LEU A 104 -10.32 6.89 -0.82
CA LEU A 104 -10.38 5.50 -0.42
C LEU A 104 -11.82 5.13 0.00
N PRO A 105 -12.39 4.05 -0.56
CA PRO A 105 -13.67 3.54 -0.08
C PRO A 105 -13.57 3.18 1.40
N VAL A 106 -14.71 3.14 2.09
CA VAL A 106 -14.77 2.70 3.49
C VAL A 106 -14.08 1.35 3.63
N GLN A 107 -12.97 1.32 4.37
CA GLN A 107 -12.20 0.11 4.59
C GLN A 107 -12.94 -0.81 5.57
N ALA A 108 -13.26 -2.03 5.13
CA ALA A 108 -13.79 -3.10 5.95
C ALA A 108 -12.70 -4.18 6.13
N PRO A 109 -11.80 -4.04 7.12
CA PRO A 109 -10.66 -4.95 7.26
C PRO A 109 -11.14 -6.38 7.53
N LYS A 110 -10.60 -7.34 6.79
CA LYS A 110 -10.84 -8.76 7.00
C LYS A 110 -9.74 -9.35 7.88
N PRO A 111 -10.06 -10.10 8.94
CA PRO A 111 -9.05 -10.78 9.74
C PRO A 111 -8.35 -11.87 8.92
N VAL A 112 -7.03 -11.99 9.10
CA VAL A 112 -6.24 -13.13 8.60
C VAL A 112 -6.26 -14.21 9.68
N ILE A 113 -6.78 -15.39 9.33
CA ILE A 113 -7.06 -16.50 10.24
C ILE A 113 -6.29 -17.76 9.81
N ALA A 114 -5.71 -18.46 10.78
CA ALA A 114 -5.06 -19.75 10.56
C ALA A 114 -6.08 -20.87 10.25
N PRO A 115 -5.71 -21.91 9.48
CA PRO A 115 -4.43 -22.10 8.80
C PRO A 115 -4.42 -21.59 7.35
N LEU A 116 -5.49 -20.95 6.88
CA LEU A 116 -5.67 -20.55 5.49
C LEU A 116 -6.62 -19.34 5.42
N THR A 117 -6.18 -18.25 4.80
CA THR A 117 -7.04 -17.10 4.48
C THR A 117 -6.86 -16.69 3.03
N THR A 118 -7.69 -17.24 2.15
CA THR A 118 -7.62 -16.94 0.73
C THR A 118 -8.44 -15.70 0.37
N VAL A 119 -7.84 -14.79 -0.39
CA VAL A 119 -8.51 -13.66 -1.05
C VAL A 119 -8.31 -13.78 -2.55
N GLU A 120 -9.38 -13.61 -3.32
CA GLU A 120 -9.34 -13.62 -4.77
C GLU A 120 -9.23 -12.19 -5.30
N PHE A 121 -8.20 -11.94 -6.11
CA PHE A 121 -7.98 -10.69 -6.80
C PHE A 121 -8.41 -10.84 -8.26
N ASN A 122 -9.17 -9.88 -8.78
CA ASN A 122 -9.44 -9.82 -10.22
C ASN A 122 -8.14 -9.49 -10.95
N SER A 123 -7.68 -10.39 -11.83
CA SER A 123 -6.39 -10.21 -12.48
C SER A 123 -6.35 -9.04 -13.46
N ARG A 124 -7.48 -8.64 -14.06
CA ARG A 124 -7.51 -7.44 -14.92
C ARG A 124 -7.27 -6.18 -14.09
N LEU A 125 -7.98 -6.05 -12.95
CA LEU A 125 -7.78 -4.92 -12.05
C LEU A 125 -6.36 -4.86 -11.49
N LEU A 126 -5.81 -6.01 -11.09
CA LEU A 126 -4.43 -6.12 -10.58
C LEU A 126 -3.40 -5.67 -11.62
N LEU A 127 -3.66 -5.93 -12.90
CA LEU A 127 -2.79 -5.57 -14.02
C LEU A 127 -3.10 -4.19 -14.63
N GLY A 128 -4.10 -3.48 -14.11
CA GLY A 128 -4.53 -2.19 -14.66
C GLY A 128 -5.16 -2.30 -16.05
N LEU A 129 -5.79 -3.44 -16.36
CA LEU A 129 -6.44 -3.71 -17.64
C LEU A 129 -7.92 -3.35 -17.61
N GLU A 130 -8.45 -2.98 -18.78
CA GLU A 130 -9.89 -2.81 -18.98
C GLU A 130 -10.66 -4.11 -18.67
N PRO A 131 -11.93 -4.03 -18.20
CA PRO A 131 -12.71 -5.19 -17.76
C PRO A 131 -12.87 -6.33 -18.79
N ASP A 132 -12.85 -6.01 -20.09
CA ASP A 132 -13.00 -6.94 -21.20
C ASP A 132 -11.67 -7.28 -21.91
N ALA A 133 -10.56 -6.70 -21.46
CA ALA A 133 -9.24 -6.97 -22.02
C ALA A 133 -8.89 -8.47 -21.90
N ALA A 134 -8.27 -9.00 -22.94
CA ALA A 134 -7.78 -10.37 -22.93
C ALA A 134 -6.65 -10.53 -21.91
N LEU A 135 -6.78 -11.51 -21.02
CA LEU A 135 -5.70 -11.89 -20.11
C LEU A 135 -4.66 -12.74 -20.84
N SER A 136 -3.40 -12.55 -20.47
CA SER A 136 -2.34 -13.47 -20.86
C SER A 136 -2.65 -14.88 -20.34
N THR A 137 -2.26 -15.92 -21.10
CA THR A 137 -2.46 -17.33 -20.71
C THR A 137 -1.80 -17.70 -19.39
N GLN A 138 -0.89 -16.85 -18.89
CA GLN A 138 -0.23 -17.01 -17.60
C GLN A 138 -1.08 -16.54 -16.40
N PHE A 139 -2.19 -15.84 -16.65
CA PHE A 139 -3.05 -15.30 -15.61
C PHE A 139 -4.43 -15.98 -15.61
N PRO A 140 -4.89 -16.50 -14.46
CA PRO A 140 -6.30 -16.84 -14.29
C PRO A 140 -7.18 -15.57 -14.27
N ASP A 141 -8.49 -15.70 -14.42
CA ASP A 141 -9.42 -14.56 -14.25
C ASP A 141 -9.42 -14.01 -12.81
N ALA A 142 -9.32 -14.93 -11.84
CA ALA A 142 -9.20 -14.64 -10.42
C ALA A 142 -7.90 -15.25 -9.88
N LEU A 143 -7.09 -14.42 -9.23
CA LEU A 143 -5.85 -14.80 -8.58
C LEU A 143 -6.10 -15.05 -7.09
N PRO A 144 -6.12 -16.31 -6.61
CA PRO A 144 -6.20 -16.61 -5.19
C PRO A 144 -4.86 -16.35 -4.51
N ILE A 145 -4.88 -15.60 -3.41
CA ILE A 145 -3.72 -15.37 -2.55
C ILE A 145 -4.06 -15.79 -1.12
N ASP A 146 -3.23 -16.64 -0.53
CA ASP A 146 -3.32 -17.00 0.88
C ASP A 146 -2.59 -15.97 1.75
N LEU A 147 -3.36 -15.07 2.37
CA LEU A 147 -2.86 -14.05 3.28
C LEU A 147 -2.28 -14.63 4.57
N TYR A 148 -2.68 -15.83 4.98
CA TYR A 148 -2.09 -16.47 6.16
C TYR A 148 -0.67 -16.95 5.88
N LYS A 149 -0.40 -17.47 4.68
CA LYS A 149 0.97 -17.77 4.23
C LYS A 149 1.83 -16.52 4.21
N VAL A 150 1.33 -15.41 3.65
CA VAL A 150 2.04 -14.12 3.64
C VAL A 150 2.35 -13.65 5.06
N LEU A 151 1.36 -13.72 5.96
CA LEU A 151 1.54 -13.36 7.37
C LEU A 151 2.58 -14.23 8.06
N LYS A 152 2.59 -15.54 7.80
CA LYS A 152 3.56 -16.47 8.39
C LYS A 152 4.99 -16.18 7.94
N GLU A 153 5.20 -15.91 6.65
CA GLU A 153 6.53 -15.53 6.14
C GLU A 153 6.98 -14.17 6.69
N ALA A 154 6.05 -13.21 6.78
CA ALA A 154 6.34 -11.92 7.43
C ALA A 154 6.72 -12.10 8.90
N GLY A 155 6.01 -12.96 9.66
CA GLY A 155 6.28 -13.26 11.07
C GLY A 155 7.60 -14.00 11.31
N HIS A 156 7.93 -14.96 10.45
CA HIS A 156 9.20 -15.69 10.51
C HIS A 156 10.40 -14.72 10.44
N ASP A 157 10.33 -13.72 9.56
CA ASP A 157 11.37 -12.70 9.43
C ASP A 157 11.38 -11.67 10.58
N LEU A 158 10.32 -11.63 11.39
CA LEU A 158 10.20 -10.85 12.62
C LEU A 158 10.63 -11.64 13.87
N GLY A 159 10.92 -12.93 13.74
CA GLY A 159 11.31 -13.80 14.86
C GLY A 159 10.15 -14.15 15.81
N ILE A 160 8.90 -14.10 15.33
CA ILE A 160 7.66 -14.42 16.05
C ILE A 160 6.89 -15.56 15.40
#